data_AF-A0A932WR09-F1
#
_entry.id   AF-A0A932WR09-F1
#
_cell.length_a   1.000
_cell.length_b   1.000
_cell.length_c   1.000
_cell.angle_alpha   90.00
_cell.angle_beta   90.00
_cell.angle_gamma   90.00
#
_symmetry.space_group_name_H-M   'P 1'
#
loop_
_entity.id
_entity.type
_entity.pdbx_description
1 polymer ?
#
loop_
_entity_poly.entity_id
_entity_poly.type
_entity_poly.pdbx_seq_one_letter_code
_entity_poly.pdbx_strand_id
1 'polypeptide(L)'
;MLSGKRVSVVLWTCSLLLVVGNLPAAGKKTTKTDPGQSAVENAQRAEVAGAVDRRERLAGALRELPESSLVRWQAGFVRDGKTWRSFDEIPAAPPNSAVKSAYAARRREAAATLAGQMDLANWCRKQGLADQDSRAGTRSTIRSSARSSAGDQSSKNWRNNWTELRANVMPPQDRFHN
;
A
#
# COMPACT_ATOMS: atom_id res chain seq x y z
N MET A 1 -61.71 18.50 -8.44
CA MET A 1 -61.15 17.75 -9.58
C MET A 1 -60.33 16.60 -9.03
N LEU A 2 -60.84 15.37 -9.18
CA LEU A 2 -60.15 14.12 -8.86
C LEU A 2 -59.18 13.80 -9.99
N SER A 3 -57.92 13.50 -9.69
CA SER A 3 -57.06 12.75 -10.61
C SER A 3 -56.09 11.90 -9.80
N GLY A 4 -56.39 10.61 -9.73
CA GLY A 4 -55.51 9.60 -9.18
C GLY A 4 -54.50 9.12 -10.22
N LYS A 5 -53.32 8.72 -9.74
CA LYS A 5 -52.55 7.65 -10.36
C LYS A 5 -52.16 6.66 -9.27
N ARG A 6 -52.78 5.47 -9.38
CA ARG A 6 -52.32 4.22 -8.77
C ARG A 6 -51.06 3.75 -9.51
N VAL A 7 -50.50 2.63 -9.06
CA VAL A 7 -49.50 1.75 -9.73
C VAL A 7 -48.04 2.17 -9.41
N SER A 8 -47.16 1.35 -8.85
CA SER A 8 -47.14 -0.09 -8.59
C SER A 8 -46.22 -0.39 -7.42
N VAL A 9 -46.67 -1.24 -6.49
CA VAL A 9 -45.79 -2.02 -5.62
C VAL A 9 -45.17 -3.11 -6.49
N VAL A 10 -43.88 -3.02 -6.79
CA VAL A 10 -43.09 -4.17 -7.24
C VAL A 10 -42.07 -4.46 -6.15
N LEU A 11 -42.41 -5.49 -5.38
CA LEU A 11 -41.47 -6.26 -4.58
C LEU A 11 -40.43 -6.83 -5.52
N TRP A 12 -39.16 -6.47 -5.35
CA TRP A 12 -38.07 -7.32 -5.82
C TRP A 12 -36.99 -7.43 -4.76
N THR A 13 -37.21 -8.46 -3.95
CA THR A 13 -36.24 -9.27 -3.23
C THR A 13 -34.87 -9.32 -3.91
N CYS A 14 -33.89 -8.64 -3.31
CA CYS A 14 -32.49 -9.05 -3.35
C CYS A 14 -32.01 -9.36 -1.92
N SER A 15 -32.84 -10.10 -1.17
CA SER A 15 -32.34 -10.96 -0.11
C SER A 15 -31.70 -12.19 -0.75
N LEU A 16 -30.58 -12.61 -0.19
CA LEU A 16 -29.96 -13.92 -0.38
C LEU A 16 -29.25 -14.17 -1.71
N LEU A 17 -28.08 -13.57 -1.88
CA LEU A 17 -26.92 -14.23 -2.51
C LEU A 17 -25.63 -13.83 -1.78
N LEU A 18 -25.64 -13.91 -0.44
CA LEU A 18 -24.39 -14.25 0.26
C LEU A 18 -24.18 -15.73 0.01
N VAL A 19 -23.51 -16.00 -1.12
CA VAL A 19 -22.87 -17.27 -1.42
C VAL A 19 -22.12 -17.67 -0.16
N VAL A 20 -22.66 -18.66 0.56
CA VAL A 20 -21.89 -19.52 1.45
C VAL A 20 -20.94 -20.27 0.53
N GLY A 21 -19.88 -19.58 0.14
CA GLY A 21 -18.71 -20.18 -0.48
C GLY A 21 -18.10 -21.04 0.60
N ASN A 22 -18.52 -22.29 0.63
CA ASN A 22 -17.82 -23.37 1.31
C ASN A 22 -16.46 -23.47 0.60
N LEU A 23 -15.55 -22.56 0.95
CA LEU A 23 -14.16 -22.62 0.56
C LEU A 23 -13.69 -24.01 1.01
N PRO A 24 -13.12 -24.82 0.10
CA PRO A 24 -12.58 -26.10 0.48
C PRO A 24 -11.68 -25.86 1.68
N ALA A 25 -11.90 -26.64 2.75
CA ALA A 25 -11.04 -26.68 3.90
C ALA A 25 -9.63 -26.95 3.39
N ALA A 26 -8.89 -25.86 3.17
CA ALA A 26 -7.50 -25.89 2.83
C ALA A 26 -6.86 -26.64 3.97
N GLY A 27 -6.39 -27.86 3.68
CA GLY A 27 -5.64 -28.65 4.65
C GLY A 27 -4.67 -27.70 5.31
N LYS A 28 -4.77 -27.58 6.65
CA LYS A 28 -3.92 -26.70 7.46
C LYS A 28 -2.47 -27.05 7.13
N LYS A 29 -1.90 -26.39 6.12
CA LYS A 29 -0.46 -26.29 5.97
C LYS A 29 -0.07 -25.49 7.19
N THR A 30 0.45 -26.19 8.19
CA THR A 30 1.08 -25.57 9.33
C THR A 30 2.25 -24.78 8.78
N THR A 31 1.99 -23.50 8.44
CA THR A 31 3.04 -22.57 8.03
C THR A 31 3.99 -22.53 9.20
N LYS A 32 5.18 -23.11 9.02
CA LYS A 32 6.18 -23.23 10.08
C LYS A 32 6.52 -21.80 10.52
N THR A 33 6.09 -21.43 11.72
CA THR A 33 6.34 -20.11 12.29
C THR A 33 7.84 -19.87 12.34
N ASP A 34 8.29 -18.71 11.87
CA ASP A 34 9.69 -18.33 11.95
C ASP A 34 10.11 -18.28 13.43
N PRO A 35 11.23 -18.90 13.82
CA PRO A 35 11.65 -18.93 15.23
C PRO A 35 11.88 -17.53 15.83
N GLY A 36 12.10 -16.51 15.00
CA GLY A 36 12.28 -15.13 15.41
C GLY A 36 11.00 -14.32 15.61
N GLN A 37 9.82 -14.92 15.41
CA GLN A 37 8.53 -14.23 15.52
C GLN A 37 8.34 -13.55 16.88
N SER A 38 8.68 -14.23 17.98
CA SER A 38 8.52 -13.69 19.33
C SER A 38 9.41 -12.47 19.59
N ALA A 39 10.64 -12.47 19.09
CA ALA A 39 11.56 -11.34 19.20
C ALA A 39 11.03 -10.10 18.47
N VAL A 40 10.46 -10.31 17.29
CA VAL A 40 9.85 -9.24 16.49
C VAL A 40 8.61 -8.67 17.16
N GLU A 41 7.73 -9.52 17.67
CA GLU A 41 6.54 -9.09 18.42
C GLU A 41 6.93 -8.30 19.69
N ASN A 42 7.99 -8.72 20.38
CA ASN A 42 8.54 -7.98 21.52
C ASN A 42 9.03 -6.58 21.13
N ALA A 43 9.77 -6.46 20.03
CA ALA A 43 10.22 -5.17 19.52
C ALA A 43 9.04 -4.26 19.14
N GLN A 44 8.05 -4.80 18.43
CA GLN A 44 6.83 -4.06 18.05
C GLN A 44 6.03 -3.58 19.26
N ARG A 45 5.89 -4.41 20.30
CA ARG A 45 5.22 -3.98 21.55
C ARG A 45 5.98 -2.85 22.24
N ALA A 46 7.31 -2.88 22.23
CA ALA A 46 8.12 -1.81 22.81
C ALA A 46 7.95 -0.49 22.06
N GLU A 47 7.80 -0.53 20.73
CA GLU A 47 7.54 0.67 19.92
C GLU A 47 6.16 1.27 20.14
N VAL A 48 5.14 0.44 20.37
CA VAL A 48 3.81 0.93 20.75
C VAL A 48 3.88 1.64 22.11
N ALA A 49 4.77 1.21 23.01
CA ALA A 49 4.97 1.85 24.31
C ALA A 49 5.80 3.14 24.24
N GLY A 50 6.57 3.38 23.16
CA GLY A 50 7.34 4.61 22.99
C GLY A 50 8.42 4.54 21.91
N ALA A 51 9.21 5.62 21.80
CA ALA A 51 10.33 5.67 20.86
C ALA A 51 11.42 4.68 21.28
N VAL A 52 11.69 3.69 20.42
CA VAL A 52 12.69 2.64 20.66
C VAL A 52 13.49 2.42 19.38
N ASP A 53 14.82 2.22 19.53
CA ASP A 53 15.64 1.73 18.43
C ASP A 53 15.35 0.23 18.19
N ARG A 54 14.56 -0.05 17.15
CA ARG A 54 14.19 -1.42 16.75
C ARG A 54 15.41 -2.29 16.50
N ARG A 55 16.47 -1.73 15.91
CA ARG A 55 17.65 -2.49 15.49
C ARG A 55 18.45 -2.94 16.70
N GLU A 56 18.65 -2.04 17.66
CA GLU A 56 19.29 -2.36 18.93
C GLU A 56 18.52 -3.47 19.68
N ARG A 57 17.18 -3.37 19.72
CA ARG A 57 16.33 -4.39 20.36
C ARG A 57 16.45 -5.77 19.71
N LEU A 58 16.62 -5.83 18.40
CA LEU A 58 16.73 -7.10 17.66
C LEU A 58 18.18 -7.63 17.58
N ALA A 59 19.18 -6.90 18.07
CA ALA A 59 20.58 -7.31 18.02
C ALA A 59 20.86 -8.63 18.76
N GLY A 60 20.16 -8.89 19.88
CA GLY A 60 20.21 -10.17 20.59
C GLY A 60 19.69 -11.32 19.72
N ALA A 61 18.47 -11.16 19.17
CA ALA A 61 17.83 -12.16 18.32
C ALA A 61 18.63 -12.44 17.04
N LEU A 62 19.33 -11.45 16.47
CA LEU A 62 20.21 -11.67 15.31
C LEU A 62 21.41 -12.57 15.63
N ARG A 63 21.93 -12.51 16.86
CA ARG A 63 23.03 -13.39 17.30
C ARG A 63 22.56 -14.82 17.53
N GLU A 64 21.37 -14.97 18.10
CA GLU A 64 20.76 -16.28 18.40
C GLU A 64 20.20 -16.96 17.16
N LEU A 65 19.58 -16.19 16.26
CA LEU A 65 18.87 -16.65 15.08
C LEU A 65 19.42 -15.98 13.82
N PRO A 66 20.69 -16.23 13.46
CA PRO A 66 21.29 -15.58 12.30
C PRO A 66 20.49 -15.89 11.03
N GLU A 67 19.98 -17.10 10.86
CA GLU A 67 19.27 -17.51 9.65
C GLU A 67 17.78 -17.10 9.60
N SER A 68 17.26 -16.43 10.63
CA SER A 68 15.89 -15.92 10.60
C SER A 68 15.79 -14.76 9.61
N SER A 69 15.12 -15.02 8.49
CA SER A 69 14.83 -14.00 7.49
C SER A 69 13.94 -12.88 8.04
N LEU A 70 13.04 -13.23 8.96
CA LEU A 70 12.13 -12.29 9.59
C LEU A 70 12.89 -11.31 10.50
N VAL A 71 13.78 -11.80 11.36
CA VAL A 71 14.57 -10.95 12.26
C VAL A 71 15.50 -10.05 11.48
N ARG A 72 16.19 -10.57 10.45
CA ARG A 72 17.05 -9.77 9.55
C ARG A 72 16.25 -8.64 8.89
N TRP A 73 15.09 -8.95 8.32
CA TRP A 73 14.26 -7.92 7.69
C TRP A 73 13.80 -6.84 8.67
N GLN A 74 13.33 -7.25 9.85
CA GLN A 74 12.86 -6.32 10.89
C GLN A 74 13.99 -5.47 11.47
N ALA A 75 15.23 -5.96 11.49
CA ALA A 75 16.41 -5.23 11.91
C ALA A 75 17.01 -4.32 10.81
N GLY A 76 16.30 -4.12 9.69
CA GLY A 76 16.73 -3.22 8.62
C GLY A 76 17.74 -3.85 7.64
N PHE A 77 17.80 -5.17 7.53
CA PHE A 77 18.57 -5.83 6.49
C PHE A 77 17.72 -6.09 5.26
N VAL A 78 18.34 -5.95 4.09
CA VAL A 78 17.74 -6.26 2.79
C VAL A 78 18.50 -7.42 2.17
N ARG A 79 17.76 -8.33 1.54
CA ARG A 79 18.33 -9.45 0.81
C ARG A 79 18.71 -9.01 -0.61
N ASP A 80 19.99 -9.09 -0.96
CA ASP A 80 20.49 -8.93 -2.32
C ASP A 80 21.01 -10.27 -2.85
N GLY A 81 20.22 -10.92 -3.69
CA GLY A 81 20.49 -12.29 -4.14
C GLY A 81 20.56 -13.28 -2.97
N LYS A 82 21.77 -13.79 -2.69
CA LYS A 82 22.02 -14.77 -1.63
C LYS A 82 22.56 -14.15 -0.34
N THR A 83 22.86 -12.86 -0.33
CA THR A 83 23.44 -12.18 0.83
C THR A 83 22.43 -11.25 1.47
N TRP A 84 22.58 -11.07 2.79
CA TRP A 84 21.87 -10.04 3.54
C TRP A 84 22.81 -8.88 3.77
N ARG A 85 22.33 -7.67 3.55
CA ARG A 85 23.11 -6.43 3.72
C ARG A 85 22.33 -5.44 4.55
N SER A 86 23.03 -4.59 5.28
CA SER A 86 22.38 -3.50 6.01
C SER A 86 21.72 -2.53 5.02
N PHE A 87 20.53 -2.01 5.33
CA PHE A 87 19.94 -0.94 4.52
C PHE A 87 20.79 0.34 4.54
N ASP A 88 21.47 0.61 5.66
CA ASP A 88 22.32 1.81 5.82
C ASP A 88 23.68 1.68 5.14
N GLU A 89 24.07 0.46 4.76
CA GLU A 89 25.21 0.27 3.87
C GLU A 89 24.80 0.77 2.49
N ILE A 90 25.20 2.00 2.17
CA ILE A 90 25.04 2.58 0.84
C ILE A 90 25.81 1.66 -0.12
N PRO A 91 25.13 0.90 -1.00
CA PRO A 91 25.86 0.11 -1.97
C PRO A 91 26.63 1.06 -2.88
N ALA A 92 27.88 0.71 -3.20
CA ALA A 92 28.58 1.31 -4.32
C ALA A 92 27.62 1.33 -5.52
N ALA A 93 27.55 2.47 -6.22
CA ALA A 93 26.54 2.72 -7.22
C ALA A 93 26.42 1.48 -8.14
N PRO A 94 25.23 0.87 -8.28
CA PRO A 94 25.09 -0.36 -9.04
C PRO A 94 25.65 -0.15 -10.45
N PRO A 95 26.10 -1.21 -11.14
CA PRO A 95 26.68 -1.09 -12.49
C PRO A 95 25.77 -0.34 -13.48
N ASN A 96 24.45 -0.33 -13.22
CA ASN A 96 23.45 0.39 -14.03
C ASN A 96 22.99 1.74 -13.41
N SER A 97 23.73 2.30 -12.46
CA SER A 97 23.40 3.56 -11.78
C SER A 97 23.33 4.74 -12.75
N ALA A 98 24.27 4.82 -13.70
CA ALA A 98 24.29 5.83 -14.75
C ALA A 98 23.09 5.69 -15.70
N VAL A 99 22.70 4.46 -16.04
CA VAL A 99 21.54 4.19 -16.89
C VAL A 99 20.24 4.55 -16.15
N LYS A 100 20.14 4.25 -14.86
CA LYS A 100 18.98 4.62 -14.02
C LYS A 100 18.87 6.14 -13.80
N SER A 101 19.97 6.85 -13.63
CA SER A 101 19.94 8.31 -13.51
C SER A 101 19.55 8.97 -14.83
N ALA A 102 20.07 8.47 -15.95
CA ALA A 102 19.68 8.90 -17.29
C ALA A 102 18.19 8.64 -17.57
N TYR A 103 17.66 7.49 -17.14
CA TYR A 103 16.23 7.21 -17.19
C TYR A 103 15.41 8.23 -16.39
N ALA A 104 15.82 8.53 -15.15
CA ALA A 104 15.11 9.48 -14.29
C ALA A 104 15.11 10.91 -14.86
N ALA A 105 16.20 11.33 -15.52
CA ALA A 105 16.25 12.59 -16.26
C ALA A 105 15.26 12.59 -17.43
N ARG A 106 15.37 11.60 -18.33
CA ARG A 106 14.49 11.48 -19.51
C ARG A 106 13.02 11.36 -19.15
N ARG A 107 12.68 10.68 -18.06
CA ARG A 107 11.30 10.57 -17.57
C ARG A 107 10.73 11.91 -17.09
N ARG A 108 11.56 12.78 -16.50
CA ARG A 108 11.13 14.14 -16.09
C ARG A 108 10.91 15.05 -17.29
N GLU A 109 11.70 14.87 -18.34
CA GLU A 109 11.64 15.64 -19.59
C GLU A 109 10.56 15.12 -20.56
N ALA A 110 10.21 13.84 -20.48
CA ALA A 110 9.24 13.21 -21.37
C ALA A 110 7.86 13.85 -21.22
N ALA A 111 7.29 14.27 -22.35
CA ALA A 111 5.93 14.77 -22.39
C ALA A 111 4.94 13.70 -21.90
N ALA A 112 3.87 14.14 -21.22
CA ALA A 112 2.75 13.29 -20.82
C ALA A 112 1.83 12.94 -22.02
N THR A 113 2.41 12.71 -23.20
CA THR A 113 1.72 12.33 -24.44
C THR A 113 2.08 10.89 -24.80
N LEU A 114 1.24 10.24 -25.63
CA LEU A 114 1.51 8.89 -26.11
C LEU A 114 2.86 8.79 -26.82
N ALA A 115 3.20 9.75 -27.68
CA ALA A 115 4.47 9.81 -28.38
C ALA A 115 5.66 9.90 -27.40
N GLY A 116 5.60 10.81 -26.41
CA GLY A 116 6.66 10.96 -25.41
C GLY A 116 6.87 9.71 -24.55
N GLN A 117 5.80 8.98 -24.22
CA GLN A 117 5.90 7.70 -23.51
C GLN A 117 6.46 6.58 -24.40
N MET A 118 6.11 6.55 -25.68
CA MET A 118 6.66 5.59 -26.65
C MET A 118 8.17 5.82 -26.87
N ASP A 119 8.61 7.08 -26.92
CA ASP A 119 10.04 7.42 -27.03
C ASP A 119 10.84 7.01 -25.80
N LEU A 120 10.27 7.21 -24.60
CA LEU A 120 10.88 6.74 -23.36
C LEU A 120 10.99 5.20 -23.34
N ALA A 121 9.92 4.50 -23.72
CA ALA A 121 9.92 3.04 -23.81
C ALA A 121 10.93 2.51 -24.83
N ASN A 122 11.03 3.16 -26.00
CA ASN A 122 12.05 2.87 -27.01
C ASN A 122 13.47 3.01 -26.46
N TRP A 123 13.74 4.09 -25.73
CA TRP A 123 15.03 4.31 -25.12
C TRP A 123 15.35 3.25 -24.05
N CYS A 124 14.40 2.90 -23.17
CA CYS A 124 14.60 1.86 -22.17
C CYS A 124 14.94 0.50 -22.81
N ARG A 125 14.29 0.15 -23.93
CA ARG A 125 14.63 -1.05 -24.71
C ARG A 125 16.06 -1.01 -25.23
N LYS A 126 16.53 0.13 -25.75
CA LYS A 126 17.92 0.30 -26.24
C LYS A 126 18.96 0.19 -25.13
N GLN A 127 18.60 0.54 -23.90
CA GLN A 127 19.49 0.47 -22.72
C GLN A 127 19.45 -0.87 -22.00
N GLY A 128 18.69 -1.86 -22.49
CA GLY A 128 18.56 -3.18 -21.84
C GLY A 128 17.77 -3.16 -20.53
N LEU A 129 16.97 -2.12 -20.27
CA LEU A 129 16.13 -1.99 -19.07
C LEU A 129 14.79 -2.73 -19.23
N ALA A 130 14.84 -4.00 -19.60
CA ALA A 130 13.67 -4.71 -20.14
C ALA A 130 12.48 -4.90 -19.18
N ASP A 131 12.63 -4.69 -17.86
CA ASP A 131 11.68 -5.29 -16.90
C ASP A 131 11.18 -4.42 -15.73
N GLN A 132 11.63 -3.16 -15.58
CA GLN A 132 11.17 -2.31 -14.46
C GLN A 132 10.17 -1.20 -14.86
N ASP A 133 9.92 -1.00 -16.15
CA ASP A 133 9.20 0.17 -16.67
C ASP A 133 7.75 -0.06 -17.09
N SER A 134 7.23 -1.29 -16.99
CA SER A 134 5.82 -1.62 -17.25
C SER A 134 4.84 -0.88 -16.32
N ARG A 135 5.33 -0.23 -15.25
CA ARG A 135 4.53 0.62 -14.34
C ARG A 135 4.41 2.09 -14.75
N ALA A 136 5.20 2.58 -15.71
CA ALA A 136 5.13 4.00 -16.12
C ALA A 136 3.88 4.30 -16.96
N GLY A 137 3.47 3.36 -17.83
CA GLY A 137 2.34 3.53 -18.75
C GLY A 137 0.94 3.44 -18.13
N THR A 138 0.79 2.85 -16.94
CA THR A 138 -0.53 2.65 -16.30
C THR A 138 -0.91 3.74 -15.29
N ARG A 139 0.05 4.58 -14.87
CA ARG A 139 -0.21 5.61 -13.85
C ARG A 139 -0.90 6.86 -14.39
N SER A 140 -0.68 7.21 -15.66
CA SER A 140 -1.33 8.37 -16.30
C SER A 140 -2.81 8.09 -16.59
N THR A 141 -3.14 6.88 -17.05
CA THR A 141 -4.52 6.44 -17.34
C THR A 141 -5.38 6.32 -16.08
N ILE A 142 -4.81 5.89 -14.94
CA ILE A 142 -5.54 5.81 -13.66
C ILE A 142 -5.79 7.20 -13.06
N ARG A 143 -4.89 8.18 -13.27
CA ARG A 143 -5.07 9.54 -12.74
C ARG A 143 -6.03 10.39 -13.59
N SER A 144 -6.07 10.19 -14.91
CA SER A 144 -7.03 10.90 -15.78
C SER A 144 -8.46 10.38 -15.59
N SER A 145 -8.66 9.08 -15.35
CA SER A 145 -9.98 8.53 -15.02
C SER A 145 -10.50 9.01 -13.65
N ALA A 146 -9.61 9.13 -12.65
CA ALA A 146 -9.97 9.64 -11.33
C ALA A 146 -10.28 11.16 -11.32
N ARG A 147 -9.74 11.94 -12.25
CA ARG A 147 -10.01 13.39 -12.35
C ARG A 147 -11.31 13.69 -13.11
N SER A 148 -11.69 12.88 -14.09
CA SER A 148 -12.98 13.03 -14.77
C SER A 148 -14.18 12.53 -13.94
N SER A 149 -13.98 11.61 -12.98
CA SER A 149 -15.08 11.15 -12.10
C SER A 149 -15.27 11.98 -10.81
N ALA A 150 -14.33 12.87 -10.48
CA ALA A 150 -14.41 13.73 -9.29
C ALA A 150 -15.18 15.05 -9.52
N GLY A 151 -15.77 15.20 -10.70
CA GLY A 151 -16.35 16.46 -11.18
C GLY A 151 -17.74 16.84 -10.66
N ASP A 152 -18.63 15.92 -10.22
CA ASP A 152 -20.03 16.36 -10.09
C ASP A 152 -20.86 15.89 -8.88
N GLN A 153 -20.73 14.67 -8.33
CA GLN A 153 -21.63 14.25 -7.22
C GLN A 153 -20.97 13.79 -5.92
N SER A 154 -19.73 13.30 -5.94
CA SER A 154 -19.13 12.69 -4.75
C SER A 154 -18.65 13.73 -3.72
N SER A 155 -18.44 15.00 -4.11
CA SER A 155 -17.78 16.00 -3.27
C SER A 155 -18.63 16.57 -2.12
N LYS A 156 -19.95 16.51 -2.29
CA LYS A 156 -20.91 17.01 -1.29
C LYS A 156 -21.26 15.94 -0.26
N ASN A 157 -21.18 14.65 -0.63
CA ASN A 157 -21.57 13.55 0.25
C ASN A 157 -20.54 13.30 1.37
N TRP A 158 -19.24 13.42 1.11
CA TRP A 158 -18.24 13.22 2.18
C TRP A 158 -18.26 14.33 3.24
N ARG A 159 -18.56 15.57 2.86
CA ARG A 159 -18.63 16.67 3.83
C ARG A 159 -19.76 16.49 4.84
N ASN A 160 -20.91 16.00 4.40
CA ASN A 160 -22.08 15.82 5.26
C ASN A 160 -21.92 14.62 6.22
N ASN A 161 -21.29 13.53 5.75
CA ASN A 161 -21.04 12.34 6.57
C ASN A 161 -20.03 12.62 7.71
N TRP A 162 -19.01 13.45 7.46
CA TRP A 162 -18.03 13.84 8.49
C TRP A 162 -18.61 14.68 9.63
N THR A 163 -19.64 15.50 9.38
CA THR A 163 -20.33 16.26 10.44
C THR A 163 -21.21 15.38 11.32
N GLU A 164 -21.84 14.33 10.78
CA GLU A 164 -22.66 13.39 11.55
C GLU A 164 -21.80 12.47 12.44
N LEU A 165 -20.64 12.01 11.96
CA LEU A 165 -19.74 11.18 12.75
C LEU A 165 -19.10 11.95 13.92
N ARG A 166 -18.90 13.26 13.80
CA ARG A 166 -18.36 14.09 14.88
C ARG A 166 -19.38 14.33 16.00
N ALA A 167 -20.67 14.34 15.69
CA ALA A 167 -21.74 14.53 16.67
C ALA A 167 -22.01 13.30 17.54
N ASN A 168 -21.69 12.09 17.05
CA ASN A 168 -21.98 10.83 17.75
C ASN A 168 -20.81 10.22 18.53
N VAL A 169 -19.58 10.73 18.39
CA VAL A 169 -18.38 10.10 18.98
C VAL A 169 -17.70 10.97 20.06
N MET A 170 -18.09 12.23 20.25
CA MET A 170 -17.55 13.08 21.32
C MET A 170 -18.66 13.54 22.28
N PRO A 171 -18.65 13.12 23.56
CA PRO A 171 -19.45 13.79 24.58
C PRO A 171 -18.93 15.22 24.79
N PRO A 172 -19.80 16.17 25.13
CA PRO A 172 -19.41 17.54 25.42
C PRO A 172 -18.41 17.55 26.59
N GLN A 173 -17.25 18.18 26.37
CA GLN A 173 -16.33 18.51 27.45
C GLN A 173 -16.99 19.59 28.29
N ASP A 174 -17.57 19.19 29.41
CA ASP A 174 -18.08 20.13 30.40
C ASP A 174 -16.94 20.99 30.94
N ARG A 175 -17.29 22.27 31.07
CA ARG A 175 -16.47 23.39 31.49
C ARG A 175 -15.79 23.09 32.83
N PHE A 176 -14.47 23.09 32.84
CA PHE A 176 -13.73 23.49 34.04
C PHE A 176 -13.84 25.02 34.15
N HIS A 177 -14.81 25.48 34.93
CA HIS A 177 -14.78 26.81 35.54
C HIS A 177 -14.04 26.67 36.88
N ASN A 178 -13.03 27.53 37.05
CA ASN A 178 -12.45 27.90 38.33
C ASN A 178 -12.82 29.37 38.56
#